data_AF-A0A1D2TUK0-F1
#
_entry.id   AF-A0A1D2TUK0-F1
#
_cell.length_a   1.000
_cell.length_b   1.000
_cell.length_c   1.000
_cell.angle_alpha   90.00
_cell.angle_beta   90.00
_cell.angle_gamma   90.00
#
_symmetry.space_group_name_H-M   'P 1'
#
loop_
_entity.id
_entity.type
_entity.pdbx_description
1 polymer ?
#
loop_
_entity_poly.entity_id
_entity_poly.type
_entity_poly.pdbx_seq_one_letter_code
_entity_poly.pdbx_strand_id
1 'polypeptide(L)'
;MSKTSLFLRPATCKSLVLAGLMSGLMTTAAAAQDLAPLSVTGARPESLTIRIAGLESGGVYKAVRGAAFTVCRNAVSNGGLDLFDLDWCADKASARTMRSYHSALRDAGGEFRSASLTIMVAAR
;
A
#
# COMPACT_ATOMS: atom_id res chain seq x y z
N MET A 1 -45.17 -69.16 -6.50
CA MET A 1 -45.40 -68.72 -7.90
C MET A 1 -44.25 -67.82 -8.33
N SER A 2 -44.00 -67.76 -9.64
CA SER A 2 -42.79 -67.29 -10.32
C SER A 2 -42.40 -65.79 -10.22
N LYS A 3 -41.17 -65.51 -10.68
CA LYS A 3 -40.62 -64.26 -11.27
C LYS A 3 -39.94 -63.21 -10.36
N THR A 4 -38.67 -63.52 -10.09
CA THR A 4 -37.47 -62.75 -10.47
C THR A 4 -37.66 -61.45 -11.29
N SER A 5 -37.00 -60.36 -10.85
CA SER A 5 -35.81 -59.74 -11.50
C SER A 5 -35.77 -58.20 -11.53
N LEU A 6 -34.64 -57.64 -11.08
CA LEU A 6 -33.87 -56.49 -11.60
C LEU A 6 -34.68 -55.20 -11.95
N PHE A 7 -34.40 -54.03 -11.38
CA PHE A 7 -33.12 -53.30 -11.39
C PHE A 7 -33.10 -52.25 -10.23
N LEU A 8 -32.03 -51.51 -9.92
CA LEU A 8 -30.77 -51.33 -10.67
C LEU A 8 -29.52 -51.47 -9.76
N ARG A 9 -28.76 -50.38 -9.49
CA ARG A 9 -27.40 -50.38 -8.91
C ARG A 9 -27.06 -49.03 -8.23
N PRO A 10 -26.01 -48.97 -7.38
CA PRO A 10 -25.71 -47.82 -6.52
C PRO A 10 -24.49 -46.99 -6.95
N ALA A 11 -24.43 -45.74 -6.49
CA ALA A 11 -23.21 -44.94 -6.24
C ALA A 11 -23.59 -43.64 -5.50
N THR A 12 -22.88 -43.13 -4.49
CA THR A 12 -21.74 -43.65 -3.72
C THR A 12 -21.70 -42.88 -2.39
N CYS A 13 -21.48 -43.56 -1.27
CA CYS A 13 -21.10 -42.86 -0.03
C CYS A 13 -19.79 -42.10 -0.23
N LYS A 14 -19.70 -40.87 0.28
CA LYS A 14 -18.42 -40.31 0.74
C LYS A 14 -18.61 -39.24 1.83
N SER A 15 -18.47 -39.75 3.05
CA SER A 15 -17.78 -39.10 4.18
C SER A 15 -18.29 -37.73 4.64
N LEU A 16 -19.12 -37.79 5.67
CA LEU A 16 -19.26 -36.73 6.67
C LEU A 16 -17.90 -36.57 7.40
N VAL A 17 -17.25 -35.41 7.27
CA VAL A 17 -16.06 -35.05 8.07
C VAL A 17 -16.34 -33.72 8.76
N LEU A 18 -16.41 -33.78 10.08
CA LEU A 18 -16.57 -32.62 10.96
C LEU A 18 -15.19 -32.29 11.55
N ALA A 19 -14.57 -31.18 11.14
CA ALA A 19 -13.30 -30.73 11.74
C ALA A 19 -13.05 -29.22 11.55
N GLY A 20 -12.64 -28.56 12.62
CA GLY A 20 -11.84 -27.32 12.57
C GLY A 20 -12.59 -26.00 12.66
N LEU A 21 -12.71 -25.46 13.88
CA LEU A 21 -12.76 -23.99 14.03
C LEU A 21 -11.41 -23.43 13.55
N MET A 22 -11.43 -22.52 12.58
CA MET A 22 -10.31 -21.63 12.27
C MET A 22 -10.80 -20.18 12.34
N SER A 23 -10.78 -19.64 13.55
CA SER A 23 -10.96 -18.21 13.81
C SER A 23 -9.65 -17.48 13.51
N GLY A 24 -9.72 -16.44 12.66
CA GLY A 24 -8.58 -15.59 12.30
C GLY A 24 -7.70 -16.20 11.21
N LEU A 25 -7.39 -15.52 10.11
CA LEU A 25 -7.27 -14.08 9.91
C LEU A 25 -8.18 -13.61 8.77
N MET A 26 -9.02 -12.61 9.05
CA MET A 26 -9.40 -11.64 8.01
C MET A 26 -8.16 -10.80 7.74
N THR A 27 -7.26 -11.32 6.91
CA THR A 27 -6.22 -10.52 6.27
C THR A 27 -6.93 -9.55 5.35
N THR A 28 -7.33 -8.39 5.89
CA THR A 28 -7.68 -7.24 5.09
C THR A 28 -6.44 -6.92 4.27
N ALA A 29 -6.40 -7.42 3.05
CA ALA A 29 -5.45 -6.98 2.05
C ALA A 29 -5.64 -5.47 1.96
N ALA A 30 -4.74 -4.73 2.60
CA ALA A 30 -4.69 -3.29 2.46
C ALA A 30 -4.56 -3.06 0.96
N ALA A 31 -5.59 -2.47 0.35
CA ALA A 31 -5.59 -2.22 -1.08
C ALA A 31 -4.31 -1.46 -1.39
N ALA A 32 -3.36 -2.15 -2.04
CA ALA A 32 -2.14 -1.55 -2.50
C ALA A 32 -2.58 -0.51 -3.51
N GLN A 33 -2.71 0.74 -3.06
CA GLN A 33 -3.08 1.85 -3.93
C GLN A 33 -2.00 1.92 -4.98
N ASP A 34 -2.36 1.54 -6.20
CA ASP A 34 -1.41 1.21 -7.26
C ASP A 34 -0.41 2.36 -7.38
N LEU A 35 0.83 2.10 -6.93
CA LEU A 35 1.87 3.10 -6.85
C LEU A 35 2.50 3.19 -8.23
N ALA A 36 1.70 3.64 -9.20
CA ALA A 36 2.16 3.90 -10.54
C ALA A 36 3.36 4.86 -10.45
N PRO A 37 4.58 4.40 -10.79
CA PRO A 37 5.69 5.32 -10.88
C PRO A 37 5.38 6.22 -12.07
N LEU A 38 5.05 7.49 -11.78
CA LEU A 38 4.93 8.54 -12.79
C LEU A 38 6.31 8.78 -13.39
N SER A 39 6.65 7.92 -14.36
CA SER A 39 7.86 8.00 -15.18
C SER A 39 7.64 9.04 -16.26
N VAL A 40 7.52 10.30 -15.85
CA VAL A 40 7.33 11.43 -16.75
C VAL A 40 8.64 11.70 -17.49
N THR A 41 8.54 11.94 -18.79
CA THR A 41 9.67 12.25 -19.67
C THR A 41 10.18 13.67 -19.40
N GLY A 42 10.90 13.86 -18.29
CA GLY A 42 11.44 15.14 -17.86
C GLY A 42 12.73 14.97 -17.04
N ALA A 43 13.61 15.96 -17.10
CA ALA A 43 14.98 15.86 -16.56
C ALA A 43 15.07 15.89 -15.02
N ARG A 44 13.95 15.93 -14.30
CA ARG A 44 13.89 16.09 -12.83
C ARG A 44 13.14 14.93 -12.17
N PRO A 45 13.64 14.37 -11.05
CA PRO A 45 13.02 13.20 -10.42
C PRO A 45 11.70 13.55 -9.72
N GLU A 46 10.67 12.76 -10.01
CA GLU A 46 9.34 12.83 -9.39
C GLU A 46 9.15 11.82 -8.24
N SER A 47 10.23 11.12 -7.89
CA SER A 47 10.33 10.32 -6.68
C SER A 47 11.60 10.70 -5.90
N LEU A 48 11.52 10.67 -4.58
CA LEU A 48 12.65 10.92 -3.68
C LEU A 48 12.62 9.92 -2.53
N THR A 49 13.78 9.34 -2.20
CA THR A 49 13.97 8.49 -1.03
C THR A 49 14.73 9.26 0.04
N ILE A 50 14.11 9.49 1.19
CA ILE A 50 14.76 10.13 2.34
C ILE A 50 15.14 9.08 3.39
N ARG A 51 16.32 9.24 4.00
CA ARG A 51 16.71 8.50 5.21
C ARG A 51 16.30 9.31 6.43
N ILE A 52 15.65 8.65 7.40
CA ILE A 52 15.12 9.31 8.61
C ILE A 52 15.80 8.84 9.92
N ALA A 53 16.99 8.25 9.81
CA ALA A 53 17.75 7.78 10.97
C ALA A 53 18.09 8.95 11.92
N GLY A 54 17.81 8.78 13.22
CA GLY A 54 18.06 9.80 14.25
C GLY A 54 17.12 11.01 14.24
N LEU A 55 16.08 11.03 13.40
CA LEU A 55 15.09 12.11 13.42
C LEU A 55 13.96 11.82 14.41
N GLU A 56 13.65 12.80 15.26
CA GLU A 56 12.39 12.86 16.01
C GLU A 56 11.17 13.02 15.06
N SER A 57 9.97 12.69 15.52
CA SER A 57 8.74 12.71 14.69
C SER A 57 8.48 14.06 14.01
N GLY A 58 8.79 15.18 14.67
CA GLY A 58 8.70 16.52 14.07
C GLY A 58 9.74 16.77 12.96
N GLY A 59 10.95 16.22 13.11
CA GLY A 59 11.99 16.21 12.09
C GLY A 59 11.60 15.34 10.89
N VAL A 60 11.03 14.15 11.12
CA VAL A 60 10.49 13.28 10.07
C VAL A 60 9.42 14.01 9.26
N TYR A 61 8.46 14.66 9.93
CA TYR A 61 7.41 15.43 9.25
C TYR A 61 7.98 16.55 8.37
N LYS A 62 8.93 17.35 8.89
CA LYS A 62 9.59 18.41 8.11
C LYS A 62 10.34 17.86 6.89
N ALA A 63 11.07 16.76 7.05
CA ALA A 63 11.81 16.11 5.96
C ALA A 63 10.86 15.57 4.87
N VAL A 64 9.79 14.88 5.27
CA VAL A 64 8.74 14.38 4.36
C VAL A 64 8.08 15.56 3.63
N ARG A 65 7.75 16.64 4.33
CA ARG A 65 7.11 17.83 3.74
C ARG A 65 7.98 18.51 2.69
N GLY A 66 9.27 18.70 2.97
CA GLY A 66 10.23 19.27 2.02
C GLY A 66 10.46 18.38 0.79
N ALA A 67 10.55 17.06 0.98
CA ALA A 67 10.67 16.10 -0.12
C ALA A 67 9.41 16.05 -0.99
N ALA A 68 8.21 16.06 -0.39
CA ALA A 68 6.93 16.13 -1.08
C ALA A 68 6.80 17.39 -1.96
N PHE A 69 7.11 18.56 -1.40
CA PHE A 69 7.13 19.80 -2.17
C PHE A 69 8.14 19.76 -3.34
N THR A 70 9.29 19.13 -3.13
CA THR A 70 10.32 18.98 -4.16
C THR A 70 9.85 18.10 -5.33
N VAL A 71 9.27 16.92 -5.07
CA VAL A 71 8.76 16.04 -6.15
C VAL A 71 7.57 16.67 -6.90
N CYS A 72 6.64 17.32 -6.19
CA CYS A 72 5.50 17.99 -6.83
C CYS A 72 5.97 19.17 -7.69
N ARG A 73 6.96 19.96 -7.23
CA ARG A 73 7.55 21.05 -8.04
C ARG A 73 8.30 20.51 -9.27
N ASN A 74 8.92 19.34 -9.16
CA ASN A 74 9.55 18.68 -10.29
C ASN A 74 8.50 18.21 -11.31
N ALA A 75 7.36 17.67 -10.85
CA ALA A 75 6.23 17.31 -11.72
C ALA A 75 5.66 18.52 -12.49
N VAL A 76 5.47 19.66 -11.82
CA VAL A 76 5.12 20.92 -12.50
C VAL A 76 6.19 21.32 -13.52
N SER A 77 7.48 21.19 -13.18
CA SER A 77 8.59 21.50 -14.08
C SER A 77 8.66 20.57 -15.31
N ASN A 78 8.21 19.32 -15.17
CA ASN A 78 8.16 18.30 -16.22
C ASN A 78 6.83 18.34 -17.02
N GLY A 79 5.87 19.19 -16.64
CA GLY A 79 4.53 19.24 -17.24
C GLY A 79 3.59 18.10 -16.83
N GLY A 80 3.96 17.30 -15.83
CA GLY A 80 3.14 16.20 -15.27
C GLY A 80 2.13 16.62 -14.20
N LEU A 81 2.17 17.88 -13.75
CA LEU A 81 1.25 18.45 -12.77
C LEU A 81 0.97 19.93 -13.09
N ASP A 82 -0.26 20.40 -12.85
CA ASP A 82 -0.59 21.81 -12.96
C ASP A 82 0.00 22.62 -11.78
N LEU A 83 0.40 23.87 -12.01
CA LEU A 83 0.96 24.75 -10.98
C LEU A 83 -0.03 25.00 -9.83
N PHE A 84 -1.33 25.08 -10.10
CA PHE A 84 -2.38 25.25 -9.09
C PHE A 84 -2.59 23.99 -8.23
N ASP A 85 -2.06 22.84 -8.66
CA ASP A 85 -2.14 21.57 -7.93
C ASP A 85 -0.89 21.27 -7.08
N LEU A 86 0.12 22.16 -7.10
CA LEU A 86 1.38 22.02 -6.37
C LEU A 86 1.17 21.76 -4.86
N ASP A 87 0.43 22.65 -4.18
CA ASP A 87 0.24 22.56 -2.72
C ASP A 87 -0.65 21.38 -2.34
N TRP A 88 -1.70 21.10 -3.13
CA TRP A 88 -2.53 19.91 -2.97
C TRP A 88 -1.70 18.62 -3.13
N CYS A 89 -0.81 18.56 -4.12
CA CYS A 89 0.09 17.43 -4.32
C CYS A 89 1.03 17.28 -3.12
N ALA A 90 1.65 18.38 -2.66
CA ALA A 90 2.55 18.37 -1.52
C ALA A 90 1.83 17.90 -0.24
N ASP A 91 0.59 18.33 0.00
CA ASP A 91 -0.29 17.87 1.08
C ASP A 91 -0.58 16.38 1.00
N LYS A 92 -1.07 15.90 -0.16
CA LYS A 92 -1.45 14.49 -0.34
C LYS A 92 -0.25 13.56 -0.27
N ALA A 93 0.86 13.93 -0.90
CA ALA A 93 2.12 13.18 -0.83
C ALA A 93 2.66 13.13 0.61
N SER A 94 2.75 14.29 1.30
CA SER A 94 3.19 14.33 2.70
C SER A 94 2.31 13.46 3.60
N ALA A 95 0.99 13.61 3.49
CA ALA A 95 0.04 12.85 4.31
C ALA A 95 0.07 11.35 4.01
N ARG A 96 0.27 10.95 2.74
CA ARG A 96 0.44 9.53 2.35
C ARG A 96 1.71 8.95 2.97
N THR A 97 2.87 9.60 2.77
CA THR A 97 4.15 9.13 3.32
C THR A 97 4.12 9.08 4.86
N MET A 98 3.51 10.07 5.52
CA MET A 98 3.36 10.03 6.99
C MET A 98 2.45 8.90 7.47
N ARG A 99 1.37 8.55 6.75
CA ARG A 99 0.56 7.36 7.07
C ARG A 99 1.37 6.08 6.95
N SER A 100 2.19 5.93 5.90
CA SER A 100 3.10 4.79 5.74
C SER A 100 4.13 4.71 6.87
N TYR A 101 4.75 5.85 7.23
CA TYR A 101 5.67 5.94 8.38
C TYR A 101 4.98 5.53 9.69
N HIS A 102 3.79 6.05 9.98
CA HIS A 102 3.06 5.71 11.20
C HIS A 102 2.58 4.26 11.22
N SER A 103 2.18 3.66 10.09
CA SER A 103 1.87 2.22 10.08
C SER A 103 3.12 1.44 10.45
N ALA A 104 4.20 1.63 9.71
CA ALA A 104 5.44 0.89 9.91
C ALA A 104 6.03 1.11 11.32
N LEU A 105 5.83 2.28 11.94
CA LEU A 105 6.25 2.56 13.32
C LEU A 105 5.46 1.72 14.34
N ARG A 106 4.15 1.53 14.15
CA ARG A 106 3.34 0.63 14.98
C ARG A 106 3.77 -0.82 14.78
N ASP A 107 4.00 -1.20 13.52
CA ASP A 107 4.39 -2.56 13.13
C ASP A 107 5.78 -2.92 13.70
N ALA A 108 6.66 -1.92 13.87
CA ALA A 108 7.97 -2.03 14.52
C ALA A 108 7.95 -1.91 16.07
N GLY A 109 6.77 -1.81 16.70
CA GLY A 109 6.65 -1.68 18.17
C GLY A 109 7.05 -0.31 18.74
N GLY A 110 7.15 0.73 17.90
CA GLY A 110 7.36 2.12 18.33
C GLY A 110 8.78 2.68 18.20
N GLU A 111 9.77 1.90 17.76
CA GLU A 111 11.17 2.38 17.60
C GLU A 111 11.68 2.17 16.16
N PHE A 112 12.17 3.24 15.52
CA PHE A 112 12.93 3.17 14.27
C PHE A 112 14.35 3.66 14.47
N ARG A 113 15.33 2.76 14.30
CA ARG A 113 16.76 3.14 14.26
C ARG A 113 17.16 3.71 12.90
N SER A 114 16.57 3.18 11.83
CA SER A 114 16.64 3.76 10.49
C SER A 114 15.46 3.27 9.65
N ALA A 115 14.96 4.14 8.78
CA ALA A 115 14.05 3.78 7.71
C ALA A 115 14.33 4.65 6.48
N SER A 116 13.93 4.14 5.33
CA SER A 116 13.91 4.88 4.07
C SER A 116 12.46 5.11 3.69
N LEU A 117 12.06 6.37 3.50
CA LEU A 117 10.72 6.72 3.03
C LEU A 117 10.81 7.19 1.57
N THR A 118 10.04 6.56 0.69
CA THR A 118 9.86 7.01 -0.69
C THR A 118 8.66 7.97 -0.74
N ILE A 119 8.89 9.15 -1.31
CA ILE A 119 7.85 10.13 -1.64
C ILE A 119 7.69 10.13 -3.16
N MET A 120 6.45 10.17 -3.63
CA MET A 120 6.07 10.25 -5.04
C MET A 120 4.95 11.28 -5.22
N VAL A 121 4.83 11.80 -6.44
CA VAL A 121 3.75 12.69 -6.86
C VAL A 121 2.38 12.06 -6.57
N ALA A 122 1.44 12.87 -6.08
CA ALA A 122 0.04 12.46 -5.98
C ALA A 122 -0.68 12.81 -7.28
N ALA A 123 -1.17 11.80 -8.01
CA ALA A 123 -2.14 11.99 -9.08
C ALA A 123 -3.54 12.24 -8.48
N ARG A 124 -4.38 13.00 -9.20
CA ARG A 124 -5.82 13.17 -8.92
C ARG A 124 -6.64 11.99 -9.45
#